data_AF-T1EDM1-F1
#
_entry.id   AF-T1EDM1-F1
#
_cell.length_a   1.000
_cell.length_b   1.000
_cell.length_c   1.000
_cell.angle_alpha   90.00
_cell.angle_beta   90.00
_cell.angle_gamma   90.00
#
_symmetry.space_group_name_H-M   'P 1'
#
loop_
_entity.id
_entity.type
_entity.pdbx_description
1 polymer ?
#
loop_
_entity_poly.entity_id
_entity_poly.type
_entity_poly.pdbx_seq_one_letter_code
_entity_poly.pdbx_strand_id
1 'polypeptide(L)'
;MKMDNRLKNRFINIIPYDHSRVILETQEGDPNSDYINANYIDGYNKPKFYIAAQGCNKWSVQDIWRMLWQENSLRIVMLTNLVEKGRPKCEQYWPDQLNEEKSYGDLGVTLTSVERSSSHVIRSFTVRKCLESREIKQFHFTAWPDHGVPYHTSPLIMFRNKVRKLDSSHPGPIIVHCSAGVGRSGTFIALDHLLEQAEKEGRVDLHGLTHNMRANRCNMIQTVEQYIFVYEALTEALKSKSTTISLTEF
;
A
#
# COMPACT_ATOMS: atom_id res chain seq x y z
N MET A 1 13.94 -17.52 9.25
CA MET A 1 13.79 -16.21 9.94
C MET A 1 14.76 -16.12 11.10
N LYS A 2 15.65 -15.12 11.11
CA LYS A 2 16.57 -14.83 12.24
C LYS A 2 15.78 -14.38 13.48
N MET A 3 16.28 -14.70 14.68
CA MET A 3 15.60 -14.39 15.95
C MET A 3 15.40 -12.89 16.15
N ASP A 4 16.37 -12.09 15.71
CA ASP A 4 16.40 -10.62 15.83
C ASP A 4 15.26 -9.93 15.06
N ASN A 5 14.75 -10.56 13.99
CA ASN A 5 13.68 -9.99 13.15
C ASN A 5 12.27 -10.27 13.68
N ARG A 6 12.11 -11.09 14.73
CA ARG A 6 10.80 -11.47 15.26
C ARG A 6 9.97 -10.27 15.71
N LEU A 7 10.60 -9.30 16.37
CA LEU A 7 9.92 -8.09 16.88
C LEU A 7 9.41 -7.19 15.75
N LYS A 8 10.04 -7.22 14.58
CA LYS A 8 9.62 -6.47 13.40
C LYS A 8 8.37 -7.07 12.73
N ASN A 9 7.93 -8.26 13.10
CA ASN A 9 6.72 -8.87 12.57
C ASN A 9 5.50 -8.56 13.44
N ARG A 10 4.44 -8.01 12.84
CA ARG A 10 3.17 -7.81 13.54
C ARG A 10 2.45 -9.13 13.81
N PHE A 11 2.58 -10.09 12.90
CA PHE A 11 1.98 -11.42 13.02
C PHE A 11 3.02 -12.49 12.76
N ILE A 12 3.17 -13.43 13.70
CA ILE A 12 4.18 -14.50 13.61
C ILE A 12 3.94 -15.47 12.46
N ASN A 13 2.70 -15.55 11.96
CA ASN A 13 2.28 -16.44 10.88
C ASN A 13 2.22 -15.74 9.51
N ILE A 14 2.55 -14.45 9.44
CA ILE A 14 2.60 -13.69 8.18
C ILE A 14 4.01 -13.13 8.04
N ILE A 15 4.88 -13.91 7.39
CA ILE A 15 6.30 -13.62 7.20
C ILE A 15 6.55 -13.49 5.70
N PRO A 16 7.43 -12.56 5.24
CA PRO A 16 7.75 -12.44 3.83
C PRO A 16 8.54 -13.66 3.34
N TYR A 17 8.28 -14.10 2.11
CA TYR A 17 9.14 -15.10 1.46
C TYR A 17 10.49 -14.52 1.08
N ASP A 18 11.56 -15.29 1.27
CA ASP A 18 12.94 -14.79 1.08
C ASP A 18 13.25 -14.37 -0.35
N HIS A 19 12.68 -15.05 -1.36
CA HIS A 19 12.99 -14.79 -2.78
C HIS A 19 12.40 -13.48 -3.33
N SER A 20 11.35 -12.97 -2.69
CA SER A 20 10.58 -11.79 -3.14
C SER A 20 10.54 -10.67 -2.10
N ARG A 21 11.19 -10.86 -0.93
CA ARG A 21 11.18 -9.85 0.13
C ARG A 21 11.89 -8.59 -0.34
N VAL A 22 11.45 -7.45 0.20
CA VAL A 22 12.24 -6.22 0.10
C VAL A 22 13.44 -6.34 1.04
N ILE A 23 14.63 -5.99 0.54
CA ILE A 23 15.88 -6.03 1.29
C ILE A 23 16.33 -4.59 1.49
N LEU A 24 16.39 -4.14 2.74
CA LEU A 24 16.86 -2.80 3.05
C LEU A 24 18.39 -2.76 3.05
N GLU A 25 18.97 -1.63 2.65
CA GLU A 25 20.39 -1.37 2.81
C GLU A 25 20.78 -1.49 4.29
N THR A 26 21.82 -2.28 4.57
CA THR A 26 22.31 -2.50 5.93
C THR A 26 22.87 -1.21 6.50
N GLN A 27 22.41 -0.85 7.70
CA GLN A 27 22.91 0.28 8.46
C GLN A 27 24.24 -0.07 9.13
N GLU A 28 25.10 0.95 9.26
CA GLU A 28 26.37 0.80 9.97
C GLU A 28 26.14 0.39 11.43
N GLY A 29 26.88 -0.61 11.90
CA GLY A 29 26.74 -1.15 13.25
C GLY A 29 25.60 -2.15 13.46
N ASP A 30 24.70 -2.36 12.48
CA ASP A 30 23.65 -3.39 12.54
C ASP A 30 23.61 -4.22 11.24
N PRO A 31 24.34 -5.35 11.17
CA PRO A 31 24.35 -6.22 9.98
C PRO A 31 23.02 -6.97 9.74
N ASN A 32 22.08 -6.91 10.69
CA ASN A 32 20.76 -7.54 10.57
C ASN A 32 19.63 -6.52 10.29
N SER A 33 19.99 -5.27 9.99
CA SER A 33 19.06 -4.18 9.68
C SER A 33 18.44 -4.26 8.27
N ASP A 34 18.73 -5.30 7.48
CA ASP A 34 18.24 -5.47 6.10
C ASP A 34 16.77 -5.91 6.02
N TYR A 35 16.15 -6.21 7.16
CA TYR A 35 14.83 -6.83 7.21
C TYR A 35 13.70 -5.82 7.37
N ILE A 36 12.70 -5.96 6.50
CA ILE A 36 11.34 -5.45 6.66
C ILE A 36 10.33 -6.51 6.20
N ASN A 37 9.17 -6.58 6.86
CA ASN A 37 8.09 -7.49 6.46
C ASN A 37 7.31 -6.91 5.27
N ALA A 38 7.89 -7.06 4.08
CA ALA A 38 7.32 -6.65 2.82
C ALA A 38 7.83 -7.53 1.67
N ASN A 39 7.02 -7.69 0.61
CA ASN A 39 7.40 -8.40 -0.61
C ASN A 39 7.05 -7.56 -1.84
N TYR A 40 7.86 -7.69 -2.88
CA TYR A 40 7.49 -7.19 -4.19
C TYR A 40 6.34 -8.01 -4.77
N ILE A 41 5.40 -7.34 -5.42
CA ILE A 41 4.31 -7.95 -6.19
C ILE A 41 4.30 -7.31 -7.57
N ASP A 42 4.10 -8.13 -8.60
CA ASP A 42 4.07 -7.66 -9.98
C ASP A 42 2.75 -6.96 -10.33
N GLY A 43 2.87 -5.91 -11.13
CA GLY A 43 1.77 -5.28 -11.85
C GLY A 43 1.53 -5.96 -13.19
N TYR A 44 0.50 -5.51 -13.91
CA TYR A 44 0.17 -6.08 -15.20
C TYR A 44 1.27 -5.73 -16.23
N ASN A 45 2.06 -6.73 -16.62
CA ASN A 45 3.28 -6.59 -17.43
C ASN A 45 4.31 -5.60 -16.85
N LYS A 46 4.36 -5.47 -15.51
CA LYS A 46 5.26 -4.57 -14.80
C LYS A 46 5.87 -5.29 -13.59
N PRO A 47 7.09 -5.83 -13.70
CA PRO A 47 7.70 -6.53 -12.57
C PRO A 47 7.93 -5.57 -11.40
N LYS A 48 7.76 -6.07 -10.17
CA LYS A 48 7.97 -5.32 -8.92
C LYS A 48 7.25 -3.97 -8.86
N PHE A 49 6.05 -3.89 -9.44
CA PHE A 49 5.30 -2.62 -9.51
C PHE A 49 4.68 -2.22 -8.16
N TYR A 50 4.44 -3.19 -7.27
CA TYR A 50 3.96 -2.94 -5.92
C TYR A 50 4.93 -3.50 -4.88
N ILE A 51 4.85 -2.94 -3.68
CA ILE A 51 5.37 -3.56 -2.46
C ILE A 51 4.20 -3.82 -1.53
N ALA A 52 3.90 -5.09 -1.24
CA ALA A 52 2.91 -5.47 -0.25
C ALA A 52 3.59 -5.59 1.14
N ALA A 53 3.25 -4.69 2.05
CA ALA A 53 3.88 -4.59 3.38
C ALA A 53 2.86 -4.77 4.51
N GLN A 54 3.31 -5.21 5.68
CA GLN A 54 2.50 -5.14 6.90
C GLN A 54 2.30 -3.68 7.36
N GLY A 55 1.28 -3.43 8.17
CA GLY A 55 1.19 -2.19 8.94
C GLY A 55 2.31 -2.16 9.99
N CYS A 56 3.13 -1.12 9.96
CA CYS A 56 4.30 -1.03 10.85
C CYS A 56 3.90 -1.16 12.32
N ASN A 57 4.77 -1.78 13.11
CA ASN A 57 4.68 -1.81 14.56
C ASN A 57 5.76 -0.87 15.15
N LYS A 58 5.79 -0.69 16.47
CA LYS A 58 6.75 0.22 17.13
C LYS A 58 8.23 -0.03 16.80
N TRP A 59 8.57 -1.25 16.37
CA TRP A 59 9.94 -1.65 16.01
C TRP A 59 10.27 -1.44 14.52
N SER A 60 9.28 -1.13 13.70
CA SER A 60 9.41 -1.05 12.24
C SER A 60 8.84 0.25 11.65
N VAL A 61 8.51 1.25 12.47
CA VAL A 61 7.97 2.55 12.01
C VAL A 61 8.96 3.24 11.07
N GLN A 62 10.24 3.33 11.48
CA GLN A 62 11.29 3.96 10.66
C GLN A 62 11.57 3.18 9.36
N ASP A 63 11.43 1.85 9.38
CA ASP A 63 11.75 0.99 8.25
C ASP A 63 10.82 1.24 7.05
N ILE A 64 9.57 1.69 7.28
CA ILE A 64 8.65 2.07 6.20
C ILE A 64 9.20 3.24 5.39
N TRP A 65 9.71 4.28 6.06
CA TRP A 65 10.27 5.45 5.37
C TRP A 65 11.61 5.13 4.71
N ARG A 66 12.46 4.33 5.37
CA ARG A 66 13.71 3.86 4.78
C ARG A 66 13.46 3.05 3.50
N MET A 67 12.50 2.12 3.53
CA MET A 67 12.06 1.37 2.35
C MET A 67 11.55 2.30 1.26
N LEU A 68 10.67 3.24 1.61
CA LEU A 68 10.11 4.19 0.66
C LEU A 68 11.18 5.02 -0.05
N TRP A 69 12.16 5.49 0.72
CA TRP A 69 13.27 6.27 0.18
C TRP A 69 14.16 5.42 -0.73
N GLN A 70 14.58 4.24 -0.27
CA GLN A 70 15.44 3.33 -1.04
C GLN A 70 14.80 2.93 -2.36
N GLU A 71 13.52 2.55 -2.33
CA GLU A 71 12.80 2.07 -3.51
C GLU A 71 12.32 3.22 -4.40
N ASN A 72 12.71 4.46 -4.10
CA ASN A 72 12.24 5.66 -4.80
C ASN A 72 10.70 5.68 -4.92
N SER A 73 9.97 5.23 -3.90
CA SER A 73 8.51 5.15 -3.95
C SER A 73 7.90 6.50 -3.58
N LEU A 74 7.03 7.06 -4.41
CA LEU A 74 6.32 8.32 -4.09
C LEU A 74 4.94 8.11 -3.47
N ARG A 75 4.48 6.86 -3.37
CA ARG A 75 3.10 6.53 -3.04
C ARG A 75 3.03 5.46 -1.96
N ILE A 76 2.24 5.73 -0.94
CA ILE A 76 1.80 4.75 0.04
C ILE A 76 0.28 4.63 -0.03
N VAL A 77 -0.22 3.41 -0.13
CA VAL A 77 -1.64 3.06 -0.04
C VAL A 77 -1.85 2.34 1.29
N MET A 78 -2.55 3.00 2.21
CA MET A 78 -2.88 2.50 3.54
C MET A 78 -4.37 2.10 3.57
N LEU A 79 -4.65 0.83 3.83
CA LEU A 79 -6.00 0.24 3.74
C LEU A 79 -6.54 -0.20 5.11
N THR A 80 -6.13 0.45 6.20
CA THR A 80 -6.57 0.13 7.56
C THR A 80 -6.51 1.39 8.41
N ASN A 81 -7.47 1.54 9.33
CA ASN A 81 -7.38 2.56 10.36
C ASN A 81 -6.31 2.14 11.39
N LEU A 82 -5.80 3.09 12.18
CA LEU A 82 -4.79 2.78 13.21
C LEU A 82 -5.31 1.79 14.26
N VAL A 83 -6.57 1.96 14.66
CA VAL A 83 -7.27 1.13 15.63
C VAL A 83 -8.64 0.77 15.07
N GLU A 84 -9.00 -0.50 15.17
CA GLU A 84 -10.27 -1.06 14.69
C GLU A 84 -10.85 -1.96 15.80
N LYS A 85 -12.07 -1.69 16.27
CA LYS A 85 -12.68 -2.32 17.47
C LYS A 85 -11.76 -2.36 18.70
N GLY A 86 -11.05 -1.27 18.97
CA GLY A 86 -10.11 -1.18 20.09
C GLY A 86 -8.82 -2.00 19.91
N ARG A 87 -8.60 -2.62 18.74
CA ARG A 87 -7.38 -3.38 18.45
C ARG A 87 -6.45 -2.57 17.54
N PRO A 88 -5.17 -2.38 17.91
CA PRO A 88 -4.19 -1.74 17.04
C PRO A 88 -3.96 -2.54 15.76
N LYS A 89 -4.04 -1.88 14.61
CA LYS A 89 -3.83 -2.46 13.28
C LYS A 89 -2.56 -1.98 12.60
N CYS A 90 -2.18 -0.73 12.86
CA CYS A 90 -0.97 -0.08 12.36
C CYS A 90 -0.55 0.99 13.38
N GLU A 91 0.75 1.19 13.58
CA GLU A 91 1.22 2.39 14.27
C GLU A 91 1.08 3.60 13.35
N GLN A 92 0.94 4.77 13.93
CA GLN A 92 1.06 6.01 13.19
C GLN A 92 2.54 6.23 12.85
N TYR A 93 2.83 6.37 11.57
CA TYR A 93 4.19 6.59 11.06
C TYR A 93 4.32 7.95 10.36
N TRP A 94 3.48 8.93 10.69
CA TRP A 94 3.52 10.26 10.09
C TRP A 94 3.34 11.38 11.15
N PRO A 95 3.89 12.59 10.94
CA PRO A 95 3.54 13.78 11.73
C PRO A 95 2.07 14.16 11.53
N ASP A 96 1.36 14.53 12.60
CA ASP A 96 -0.10 14.71 12.54
C ASP A 96 -0.51 16.17 12.36
N GLN A 97 0.39 17.10 12.71
CA GLN A 97 0.14 18.53 12.59
C GLN A 97 0.68 19.07 11.27
N LEU A 98 -0.07 19.99 10.65
CA LEU A 98 0.35 20.61 9.40
C LEU A 98 1.66 21.40 9.62
N ASN A 99 2.63 21.21 8.72
CA ASN A 99 3.99 21.75 8.79
C ASN A 99 4.85 21.22 9.95
N GLU A 100 4.36 20.24 10.73
CA GLU A 100 5.19 19.52 11.69
C GLU A 100 6.14 18.58 10.94
N GLU A 101 7.42 18.63 11.34
CA GLU A 101 8.44 17.69 10.90
C GLU A 101 8.72 16.67 12.02
N LYS A 102 8.79 15.39 11.65
CA LYS A 102 9.27 14.31 12.52
C LYS A 102 10.39 13.55 11.84
N SER A 103 11.40 13.19 12.62
CA SER A 103 12.53 12.38 12.15
C SER A 103 12.23 10.89 12.27
N TYR A 104 12.52 10.14 11.22
CA TYR A 104 12.43 8.68 11.15
C TYR A 104 13.79 8.14 10.68
N GLY A 105 14.68 7.87 11.62
CA GLY A 105 16.09 7.63 11.30
C GLY A 105 16.74 8.90 10.76
N ASP A 106 17.36 8.83 9.58
CA ASP A 106 18.01 9.93 8.87
C ASP A 106 17.06 10.74 7.96
N LEU A 107 15.78 10.41 7.96
CA LEU A 107 14.75 11.06 7.15
C LEU A 107 13.93 12.06 7.97
N GLY A 108 13.90 13.31 7.53
CA GLY A 108 12.95 14.32 8.01
C GLY A 108 11.65 14.23 7.20
N VAL A 109 10.52 13.98 7.84
CA VAL A 109 9.21 13.87 7.19
C VAL A 109 8.32 14.99 7.68
N THR A 110 7.89 15.87 6.78
CA THR A 110 7.05 17.03 7.08
C THR A 110 5.68 16.86 6.44
N LEU A 111 4.59 17.03 7.21
CA LEU A 111 3.23 17.02 6.64
C LEU A 111 2.93 18.37 5.98
N THR A 112 2.66 18.37 4.67
CA THR A 112 2.45 19.60 3.89
C THR A 112 1.01 19.82 3.43
N SER A 113 0.20 18.76 3.32
CA SER A 113 -1.21 18.87 2.97
C SER A 113 -2.02 17.69 3.50
N VAL A 114 -3.31 17.94 3.78
CA VAL A 114 -4.29 16.91 4.13
C VAL A 114 -5.61 17.19 3.41
N GLU A 115 -6.01 16.29 2.53
CA GLU A 115 -7.31 16.27 1.88
C GLU A 115 -8.19 15.19 2.53
N ARG A 116 -9.33 15.58 3.10
CA ARG A 116 -10.27 14.64 3.74
C ARG A 116 -11.49 14.45 2.86
N SER A 117 -11.92 13.21 2.72
CA SER A 117 -13.16 12.81 2.08
C SER A 117 -13.91 11.83 2.98
N SER A 118 -15.14 11.48 2.63
CA SER A 118 -15.95 10.52 3.42
C SER A 118 -15.33 9.13 3.51
N SER A 119 -14.62 8.68 2.47
CA SER A 119 -14.07 7.32 2.37
C SER A 119 -12.57 7.20 2.57
N HIS A 120 -11.85 8.32 2.54
CA HIS A 120 -10.39 8.33 2.55
C HIS A 120 -9.81 9.68 2.98
N VAL A 121 -8.52 9.66 3.32
CA VAL A 121 -7.68 10.82 3.58
C VAL A 121 -6.46 10.73 2.67
N ILE A 122 -6.08 11.82 2.01
CA ILE A 122 -4.83 11.93 1.25
C ILE A 122 -3.93 12.90 2.00
N ARG A 123 -2.70 12.47 2.28
CA ARG A 123 -1.67 13.30 2.90
C ARG A 123 -0.52 13.49 1.94
N SER A 124 -0.04 14.71 1.80
CA SER A 124 1.22 15.02 1.12
C SER A 124 2.30 15.28 2.16
N PHE A 125 3.48 14.75 1.90
CA PHE A 125 4.66 14.92 2.73
C PHE A 125 5.81 15.43 1.90
N THR A 126 6.62 16.28 2.50
CA THR A 126 7.98 16.53 2.04
C THR A 126 8.90 15.63 2.86
N VAL A 127 9.62 14.74 2.19
CA VAL A 127 10.61 13.85 2.82
C VAL A 127 12.00 14.30 2.41
N ARG A 128 12.87 14.55 3.40
CA ARG A 128 14.22 15.07 3.20
C ARG A 128 15.26 14.09 3.72
N LYS A 129 16.32 13.90 2.94
CA LYS A 129 17.55 13.21 3.34
C LYS A 129 18.74 14.02 2.83
N CYS A 130 19.57 14.53 3.74
CA CYS A 130 20.70 15.39 3.39
C CYS A 130 20.26 16.59 2.52
N LEU A 131 20.68 16.64 1.24
CA LEU A 131 20.36 17.71 0.29
C LEU A 131 19.20 17.35 -0.66
N GLU A 132 18.71 16.11 -0.64
CA GLU A 132 17.63 15.64 -1.50
C GLU A 132 16.27 15.77 -0.79
N SER A 133 15.24 16.14 -1.54
CA SER A 133 13.87 16.25 -1.06
C SER A 133 12.91 15.62 -2.07
N ARG A 134 11.91 14.88 -1.59
CA ARG A 134 10.88 14.24 -2.42
C ARG A 134 9.48 14.56 -1.89
N GLU A 135 8.53 14.76 -2.80
CA GLU A 135 7.11 14.84 -2.45
C GLU A 135 6.51 13.43 -2.45
N ILE A 136 5.98 13.02 -1.30
CA ILE A 136 5.40 11.70 -1.09
C ILE A 136 3.92 11.85 -0.76
N LYS A 137 3.07 11.00 -1.34
CA LYS A 137 1.64 10.96 -1.00
C LYS A 137 1.25 9.66 -0.33
N GLN A 138 0.57 9.77 0.81
CA GLN A 138 -0.12 8.65 1.45
C GLN A 138 -1.62 8.75 1.15
N PHE A 139 -2.16 7.69 0.57
CA PHE A 139 -3.57 7.48 0.33
C PHE A 139 -4.10 6.53 1.39
N HIS A 140 -4.89 7.05 2.33
CA HIS A 140 -5.43 6.28 3.44
C HIS A 140 -6.93 6.04 3.23
N PHE A 141 -7.31 4.81 2.86
CA PHE A 141 -8.70 4.41 2.74
C PHE A 141 -9.27 4.05 4.11
N THR A 142 -10.16 4.89 4.62
CA THR A 142 -10.68 4.83 6.00
C THR A 142 -12.02 4.10 6.10
N ALA A 143 -12.72 3.92 4.98
CA ALA A 143 -14.05 3.31 4.92
C ALA A 143 -14.05 1.77 4.78
N TRP A 144 -12.89 1.10 4.89
CA TRP A 144 -12.88 -0.36 4.93
C TRP A 144 -13.40 -0.86 6.28
N PRO A 145 -14.45 -1.69 6.33
CA PRO A 145 -14.99 -2.16 7.59
C PRO A 145 -14.06 -3.15 8.31
N ASP A 146 -14.23 -3.25 9.62
CA ASP A 146 -13.43 -4.11 10.48
C ASP A 146 -13.57 -5.61 10.15
N HIS A 147 -14.74 -6.03 9.65
CA HIS A 147 -15.00 -7.38 9.16
C HIS A 147 -15.44 -7.37 7.70
N GLY A 148 -14.95 -8.35 6.94
CA GLY A 148 -15.34 -8.53 5.55
C GLY A 148 -14.76 -7.48 4.61
N VAL A 149 -15.64 -6.95 3.76
CA VAL A 149 -15.34 -6.08 2.62
C VAL A 149 -16.24 -4.84 2.66
N PRO A 150 -15.88 -3.73 1.99
CA PRO A 150 -16.75 -2.57 1.89
C PRO A 150 -18.15 -2.95 1.37
N TYR A 151 -19.20 -2.32 1.92
CA TYR A 151 -20.59 -2.55 1.48
C TYR A 151 -20.85 -2.12 0.03
N HIS A 152 -20.08 -1.14 -0.45
CA HIS A 152 -20.15 -0.64 -1.81
C HIS A 152 -18.75 -0.62 -2.42
N THR A 153 -18.68 -0.93 -3.70
CA THR A 153 -17.45 -1.03 -4.49
C THR A 153 -16.96 0.33 -4.99
N SER A 154 -17.87 1.25 -5.31
CA SER A 154 -17.57 2.59 -5.84
C SER A 154 -16.52 3.38 -5.04
N PRO A 155 -16.57 3.44 -3.70
CA PRO A 155 -15.56 4.19 -2.94
C PRO A 155 -14.14 3.68 -3.15
N LEU A 156 -13.94 2.36 -3.25
CA LEU A 156 -12.61 1.79 -3.49
C LEU A 156 -12.15 2.01 -4.93
N ILE A 157 -13.06 1.90 -5.91
CA ILE A 157 -12.78 2.19 -7.32
C ILE A 157 -12.34 3.65 -7.50
N MET A 158 -13.08 4.60 -6.92
CA MET A 158 -12.74 6.03 -6.95
C MET A 158 -11.41 6.31 -6.26
N PHE A 159 -11.17 5.67 -5.11
CA PHE A 159 -9.90 5.77 -4.39
C PHE A 159 -8.72 5.26 -5.24
N ARG A 160 -8.86 4.08 -5.87
CA ARG A 160 -7.87 3.54 -6.81
C ARG A 160 -7.59 4.51 -7.95
N ASN A 161 -8.62 5.11 -8.53
CA ASN A 161 -8.44 6.09 -9.60
C ASN A 161 -7.63 7.31 -9.13
N LYS A 162 -7.84 7.80 -7.90
CA LYS A 162 -7.00 8.85 -7.32
C LYS A 162 -5.54 8.42 -7.13
N VAL A 163 -5.28 7.20 -6.67
CA VAL A 163 -3.91 6.65 -6.55
C VAL A 163 -3.18 6.64 -7.90
N ARG A 164 -3.91 6.35 -8.98
CA ARG A 164 -3.37 6.26 -10.35
C ARG A 164 -3.28 7.60 -11.10
N LYS A 165 -3.92 8.67 -10.62
CA LYS A 165 -3.81 10.03 -11.21
C LYS A 165 -2.44 10.67 -11.01
N LEU A 166 -1.65 10.20 -10.03
CA LEU A 166 -0.27 10.64 -9.88
C LEU A 166 0.58 10.12 -11.03
N ASP A 167 1.46 10.99 -11.54
CA ASP A 167 2.26 10.79 -12.75
C ASP A 167 2.84 9.37 -12.82
N SER A 168 2.47 8.66 -13.90
CA SER A 168 2.94 7.31 -14.21
C SER A 168 4.39 7.26 -14.66
N SER A 169 5.03 8.42 -14.90
CA SER A 169 6.45 8.51 -15.26
C SER A 169 7.39 8.11 -14.12
N HIS A 170 6.90 8.04 -12.88
CA HIS A 170 7.74 7.75 -11.73
C HIS A 170 8.08 6.25 -11.61
N PRO A 171 9.37 5.88 -11.51
CA PRO A 171 9.82 4.49 -11.64
C PRO A 171 9.63 3.61 -10.39
N GLY A 172 9.43 4.20 -9.20
CA GLY A 172 9.35 3.44 -7.95
C GLY A 172 8.01 2.72 -7.72
N PRO A 173 8.00 1.59 -6.99
CA PRO A 173 6.80 0.82 -6.71
C PRO A 173 5.79 1.59 -5.86
N ILE A 174 4.53 1.15 -5.91
CA ILE A 174 3.49 1.60 -4.99
C ILE A 174 3.56 0.74 -3.73
N ILE A 175 3.82 1.36 -2.58
CA ILE A 175 3.78 0.65 -1.30
C ILE A 175 2.31 0.50 -0.90
N VAL A 176 1.82 -0.74 -0.77
CA VAL A 176 0.45 -1.05 -0.36
C VAL A 176 0.48 -1.83 0.94
N HIS A 177 -0.19 -1.32 1.97
CA HIS A 177 -0.27 -2.01 3.25
C HIS A 177 -1.66 -1.91 3.89
N CYS A 178 -1.92 -2.85 4.80
CA CYS A 178 -3.04 -2.80 5.71
C CYS A 178 -2.51 -3.11 7.11
N SER A 179 -3.09 -4.10 7.82
CA SER A 179 -2.52 -4.58 9.08
C SER A 179 -1.49 -5.70 8.84
N ALA A 180 -1.87 -6.80 8.19
CA ALA A 180 -0.96 -7.91 7.87
C ALA A 180 -0.30 -7.77 6.48
N GLY A 181 -0.84 -6.92 5.60
CA GLY A 181 -0.31 -6.72 4.25
C GLY A 181 -0.66 -7.82 3.26
N VAL A 182 -1.78 -8.54 3.46
CA VAL A 182 -2.16 -9.71 2.63
C VAL A 182 -3.62 -9.68 2.18
N GLY A 183 -4.56 -9.40 3.10
CA GLY A 183 -6.00 -9.35 2.81
C GLY A 183 -6.38 -8.12 1.97
N ARG A 184 -6.72 -7.01 2.64
CA ARG A 184 -7.12 -5.74 1.98
C ARG A 184 -6.09 -5.26 0.96
N SER A 185 -4.79 -5.40 1.27
CA SER A 185 -3.70 -5.09 0.33
C SER A 185 -3.76 -5.93 -0.94
N GLY A 186 -3.95 -7.24 -0.82
CA GLY A 186 -4.09 -8.11 -1.99
C GLY A 186 -5.35 -7.80 -2.79
N THR A 187 -6.47 -7.50 -2.12
CA THR A 187 -7.72 -7.07 -2.79
C THR A 187 -7.52 -5.79 -3.60
N PHE A 188 -6.86 -4.78 -3.04
CA PHE A 188 -6.57 -3.52 -3.76
C PHE A 188 -5.62 -3.75 -4.94
N ILE A 189 -4.52 -4.49 -4.73
CA ILE A 189 -3.56 -4.81 -5.80
C ILE A 189 -4.25 -5.56 -6.93
N ALA A 190 -5.09 -6.55 -6.62
CA ALA A 190 -5.83 -7.32 -7.62
C ALA A 190 -6.77 -6.44 -8.44
N LEU A 191 -7.53 -5.56 -7.78
CA LEU A 191 -8.39 -4.60 -8.48
C LEU A 191 -7.58 -3.67 -9.40
N ASP A 192 -6.49 -3.09 -8.89
CA ASP A 192 -5.64 -2.17 -9.67
C ASP A 192 -5.03 -2.85 -10.91
N HIS A 193 -4.51 -4.06 -10.72
CA HIS A 193 -3.88 -4.88 -11.75
C HIS A 193 -4.89 -5.32 -12.81
N LEU A 194 -6.03 -5.88 -12.40
CA LEU A 194 -7.01 -6.45 -13.32
C LEU A 194 -7.76 -5.40 -14.13
N LEU A 195 -7.91 -4.18 -13.61
CA LEU A 195 -8.42 -3.07 -14.42
C LEU A 195 -7.44 -2.69 -15.53
N GLU A 196 -6.13 -2.72 -15.27
CA GLU A 196 -5.11 -2.49 -16.30
C GLU A 196 -5.05 -3.65 -17.32
N GLN A 197 -5.25 -4.90 -16.87
CA GLN A 197 -5.38 -6.05 -17.76
C GLN A 197 -6.62 -5.93 -18.66
N ALA A 198 -7.77 -5.62 -18.08
CA ALA A 198 -9.04 -5.49 -18.80
C ALA A 198 -8.97 -4.41 -19.89
N GLU A 199 -8.34 -3.27 -19.59
CA GLU A 199 -8.14 -2.18 -20.55
C GLU A 199 -7.28 -2.60 -21.75
N LYS A 200 -6.24 -3.41 -21.52
CA LYS A 200 -5.29 -3.82 -22.56
C LYS A 200 -5.70 -5.06 -23.34
N GLU A 201 -6.39 -6.01 -22.72
CA GLU A 201 -6.71 -7.31 -23.33
C GLU A 201 -8.21 -7.58 -23.51
N GLY A 202 -9.10 -6.77 -22.92
CA GLY A 202 -10.54 -7.05 -22.91
C GLY A 202 -10.95 -8.27 -22.08
N ARG A 203 -10.06 -8.78 -21.21
CA ARG A 203 -10.30 -9.93 -20.32
C ARG A 203 -9.63 -9.74 -18.96
N VAL A 204 -10.01 -10.54 -17.98
CA VAL A 204 -9.43 -10.56 -16.63
C VAL A 204 -9.17 -12.00 -16.18
N ASP A 205 -8.10 -12.23 -15.42
CA ASP A 205 -7.83 -13.53 -14.79
C ASP A 205 -7.49 -13.36 -13.30
N LEU A 206 -8.54 -13.26 -12.47
CA LEU A 206 -8.36 -13.14 -11.02
C LEU A 206 -7.76 -14.41 -10.39
N HIS A 207 -8.07 -15.60 -10.93
CA HIS A 207 -7.57 -16.86 -10.37
C HIS A 207 -6.05 -16.97 -10.57
N GLY A 208 -5.59 -16.81 -11.82
CA GLY A 208 -4.17 -16.82 -12.16
C GLY A 208 -3.41 -15.70 -11.44
N LEU A 209 -3.97 -14.49 -11.37
CA LEU A 209 -3.35 -13.40 -10.62
C LEU A 209 -3.22 -13.71 -9.13
N THR A 210 -4.27 -14.27 -8.50
CA THR A 210 -4.23 -14.63 -7.07
C THR A 210 -3.17 -15.69 -6.81
N HIS A 211 -3.06 -16.69 -7.68
CA HIS A 211 -1.99 -17.70 -7.61
C HIS A 211 -0.60 -17.04 -7.68
N ASN A 212 -0.36 -16.15 -8.65
CA ASN A 212 0.91 -15.45 -8.83
C ASN A 212 1.26 -14.53 -7.66
N MET A 213 0.29 -13.78 -7.12
CA MET A 213 0.51 -12.97 -5.92
C MET A 213 0.87 -13.84 -4.72
N ARG A 214 0.21 -15.00 -4.57
CA ARG A 214 0.47 -15.93 -3.47
C ARG A 214 1.81 -16.65 -3.57
N ALA A 215 2.39 -16.76 -4.76
CA ALA A 215 3.77 -17.22 -4.93
C ALA A 215 4.78 -16.22 -4.34
N ASN A 216 4.50 -14.92 -4.44
CA ASN A 216 5.39 -13.86 -3.96
C ASN A 216 5.14 -13.43 -2.51
N ARG A 217 3.90 -13.50 -1.99
CA ARG A 217 3.58 -13.21 -0.60
C ARG A 217 2.46 -14.10 -0.11
N CYS A 218 2.59 -14.65 1.09
CA CYS A 218 1.59 -15.57 1.63
C CYS A 218 0.19 -14.93 1.72
N ASN A 219 -0.86 -15.74 1.49
CA ASN A 219 -2.26 -15.40 1.78
C ASN A 219 -2.81 -14.12 1.09
N MET A 220 -2.21 -13.68 -0.01
CA MET A 220 -2.73 -12.55 -0.80
C MET A 220 -4.18 -12.84 -1.22
N ILE A 221 -5.07 -11.88 -0.94
CA ILE A 221 -6.53 -12.06 -0.89
C ILE A 221 -6.89 -13.17 0.10
N GLN A 222 -7.11 -12.80 1.35
CA GLN A 222 -7.10 -13.74 2.46
C GLN A 222 -8.42 -14.50 2.62
N THR A 223 -9.54 -13.91 2.23
CA THR A 223 -10.88 -14.50 2.43
C THR A 223 -11.66 -14.62 1.13
N VAL A 224 -12.68 -15.48 1.13
CA VAL A 224 -13.56 -15.69 -0.03
C VAL A 224 -14.36 -14.43 -0.33
N GLU A 225 -14.81 -13.70 0.70
CA GLU A 225 -15.54 -12.44 0.55
C GLU A 225 -14.68 -11.40 -0.15
N GLN A 226 -13.38 -11.32 0.18
CA GLN A 226 -12.43 -10.45 -0.52
C GLN A 226 -12.27 -10.83 -1.99
N TYR A 227 -12.24 -12.12 -2.30
CA TYR A 227 -12.14 -12.62 -3.67
C TYR A 227 -13.39 -12.28 -4.50
N ILE A 228 -14.59 -12.48 -3.93
CA ILE A 228 -15.88 -12.10 -4.52
C ILE A 228 -15.93 -10.58 -4.74
N PHE A 229 -15.52 -9.80 -3.74
CA PHE A 229 -15.53 -8.35 -3.82
C PHE A 229 -14.67 -7.79 -4.96
N VAL A 230 -13.55 -8.46 -5.30
CA VAL A 230 -12.76 -8.06 -6.49
C VAL A 230 -13.60 -8.20 -7.77
N TYR A 231 -14.36 -9.29 -7.94
CA TYR A 231 -15.26 -9.45 -9.09
C TYR A 231 -16.36 -8.40 -9.12
N GLU A 232 -16.97 -8.08 -7.97
CA GLU A 232 -18.00 -7.05 -7.87
C GLU A 232 -17.43 -5.68 -8.28
N ALA A 233 -16.25 -5.33 -7.76
CA ALA A 233 -15.59 -4.07 -8.07
C ALA A 233 -15.17 -3.97 -9.54
N LEU A 234 -14.64 -5.05 -10.12
CA LEU A 234 -14.32 -5.11 -11.55
C LEU A 234 -15.58 -4.95 -12.40
N THR A 235 -16.66 -5.64 -12.03
CA THR A 235 -17.93 -5.59 -12.77
C THR A 235 -18.48 -4.17 -12.79
N GLU A 236 -18.51 -3.48 -11.65
CA GLU A 236 -18.95 -2.09 -11.59
C GLU A 236 -18.04 -1.17 -12.42
N ALA A 237 -16.72 -1.24 -12.20
CA ALA A 237 -15.77 -0.36 -12.87
C ALA A 237 -15.80 -0.50 -14.41
N LEU A 238 -15.91 -1.73 -14.92
CA LEU A 238 -15.93 -2.00 -16.36
C LEU A 238 -17.27 -1.65 -17.01
N LYS A 239 -18.39 -1.78 -16.29
CA LYS A 239 -19.71 -1.41 -16.82
C LYS A 239 -19.96 0.09 -16.78
N SER A 240 -19.60 0.76 -15.68
CA SER A 240 -19.91 2.17 -15.47
C SER A 240 -18.96 3.11 -16.23
N LYS A 241 -17.72 2.68 -16.51
CA LYS A 241 -16.63 3.52 -17.04
C LYS A 241 -16.39 4.78 -16.18
N SER A 242 -15.50 5.66 -16.63
CA SER A 242 -15.29 6.96 -15.95
C SER A 242 -16.46 7.89 -16.22
N THR A 243 -17.22 8.21 -15.18
CA THR A 243 -18.30 9.22 -15.20
C THR A 243 -17.92 10.53 -14.52
N THR A 244 -16.64 10.68 -14.12
CA THR A 244 -16.13 11.93 -13.55
C THR A 244 -15.88 12.95 -14.67
N ILE A 245 -16.51 14.11 -14.57
CA ILE A 245 -16.35 15.24 -15.50
C ILE A 245 -15.54 16.32 -14.77
N SER A 246 -14.58 16.96 -15.45
CA SER A 246 -13.87 18.10 -14.87
C SER A 246 -14.76 19.35 -14.82
N LEU A 247 -14.55 20.24 -13.85
CA LEU A 247 -15.29 21.51 -13.78
C LEU A 247 -15.12 22.37 -15.04
N THR A 248 -14.04 22.16 -15.80
CA THR A 248 -13.77 22.83 -17.07
C THR A 248 -14.54 22.25 -18.26
N GLU A 249 -15.08 21.04 -18.12
CA GLU A 249 -15.88 20.34 -19.15
C GLU A 249 -17.39 20.40 -18.84
N PHE A 250 -17.78 21.02 -17.73
CA PHE A 250 -19.17 21.28 -17.35
C PHE A 250 -19.63 22.63 -17.92
#